data_AF-A0A504YU64-F1
#
_entry.id   AF-A0A504YU64-F1
#
_cell.length_a   1.000
_cell.length_b   1.000
_cell.length_c   1.000
_cell.angle_alpha   90.00
_cell.angle_beta   90.00
_cell.angle_gamma   90.00
#
_symmetry.space_group_name_H-M   'P 1'
#
loop_
_entity.id
_entity.type
_entity.pdbx_description
1 polymer ?
#
loop_
_entity_poly.entity_id
_entity_poly.type
_entity_poly.pdbx_seq_one_letter_code
_entity_poly.pdbx_strand_id
1 'polypeptide(L)'
;MIFIQFFFRYHDTLFALEPRVAMGENGARVDWKWSDFSGKSKKVCSSEFERANILFCYGAIHSQIAEGCDLKDESSLKQAVISLRTAAGVFEFLAGHVSMFGSSSSEVVSDILSAYSVTMIAQAQECVFLKAESGSIPSEMVAKIASKARETYEDAWKRCSVPSCRHGIPKEWFSNLQQKIQLMSALAQYQQSKACGDARAYGEQVARLSVSGI
;
A
#
# COMPACT_ATOMS: atom_id res chain seq x y z
N MET A 1 -6.55 -15.02 9.73
CA MET A 1 -6.75 -14.14 10.90
C MET A 1 -5.87 -14.51 12.10
N ILE A 2 -5.77 -15.78 12.49
CA ILE A 2 -4.97 -16.24 13.65
C ILE A 2 -3.47 -15.86 13.56
N PHE A 3 -2.85 -16.01 12.38
CA PHE A 3 -1.43 -15.69 12.19
C PHE A 3 -1.06 -14.21 12.43
N ILE A 4 -1.97 -13.27 12.14
CA ILE A 4 -1.72 -11.83 12.28
C ILE A 4 -1.66 -11.42 13.75
N GLN A 5 -2.52 -12.02 14.58
CA GLN A 5 -2.52 -11.80 16.02
C GLN A 5 -1.21 -12.27 16.66
N PHE A 6 -0.56 -13.30 16.11
CA PHE A 6 0.74 -13.75 16.59
C PHE A 6 1.85 -12.73 16.33
N PHE A 7 1.92 -12.13 15.13
CA PHE A 7 2.92 -11.09 14.84
C PHE A 7 2.78 -9.88 15.76
N PHE A 8 1.55 -9.39 15.94
CA PHE A 8 1.29 -8.24 16.81
C PHE A 8 1.60 -8.56 18.29
N ARG A 9 1.13 -9.71 18.79
CA ARG A 9 1.42 -10.14 20.16
C ARG A 9 2.92 -10.36 20.39
N TYR A 10 3.63 -10.90 19.41
CA TYR A 10 5.08 -11.06 19.48
C TYR A 10 5.79 -9.70 19.55
N HIS A 11 5.44 -8.78 18.65
CA HIS A 11 5.96 -7.41 18.64
C HIS A 11 5.75 -6.73 20.00
N ASP A 12 4.52 -6.76 20.54
CA ASP A 12 4.18 -6.10 21.81
C ASP A 12 4.89 -6.73 23.00
N THR A 13 5.02 -8.06 22.99
CA THR A 13 5.76 -8.78 24.04
C THR A 13 7.23 -8.40 24.02
N LEU A 14 7.84 -8.33 22.83
CA LEU A 14 9.24 -7.93 22.67
C LEU A 14 9.46 -6.48 23.10
N PHE A 15 8.56 -5.57 22.71
CA PHE A 15 8.60 -4.17 23.13
C PHE A 15 8.46 -4.00 24.65
N ALA A 16 7.56 -4.77 25.29
CA ALA A 16 7.40 -4.74 26.74
C ALA A 16 8.59 -5.32 27.51
N LEU A 17 9.40 -6.16 26.86
CA LEU A 17 10.59 -6.79 27.43
C LEU A 17 11.83 -5.89 27.33
N GLU A 18 11.95 -5.03 26.31
CA GLU A 18 13.09 -4.10 26.09
C GLU A 18 13.52 -3.31 27.34
N PRO A 19 12.62 -2.66 28.11
CA PRO A 19 13.05 -1.91 29.30
C PRO A 19 13.44 -2.81 30.49
N ARG A 20 13.11 -4.10 30.46
CA ARG A 20 13.35 -5.05 31.56
C ARG A 20 14.61 -5.88 31.36
N VAL A 21 15.01 -6.05 30.10
CA VAL A 21 16.17 -6.83 29.70
C VAL A 21 16.93 -5.98 28.70
N ALA A 22 18.19 -5.64 29.02
CA ALA A 22 19.07 -4.94 28.09
C ALA A 22 19.40 -5.84 26.88
N MET A 23 18.48 -5.99 25.94
CA MET A 23 18.60 -6.82 24.74
C MET A 23 19.41 -6.08 23.69
N GLY A 24 20.72 -6.08 23.86
CA GLY A 24 21.69 -5.47 22.96
C GLY A 24 23.07 -6.04 23.21
N GLU A 25 24.07 -5.58 22.46
CA GLU A 25 25.44 -6.10 22.55
C GLU A 25 26.04 -6.02 23.96
N ASN A 26 25.60 -5.06 24.77
CA ASN A 26 26.08 -4.82 26.13
C ASN A 26 25.26 -5.53 27.22
N GLY A 27 24.30 -6.39 26.87
CA GLY A 27 23.44 -7.08 27.84
C GLY A 27 23.08 -8.51 27.42
N ALA A 28 21.79 -8.86 27.45
CA ALA A 28 21.31 -10.16 27.01
C ALA A 28 21.41 -10.26 25.48
N ARG A 29 22.52 -10.81 25.00
CA ARG A 29 22.82 -10.90 23.57
C ARG A 29 21.89 -11.91 22.89
N VAL A 30 20.96 -11.41 22.10
CA VAL A 30 20.11 -12.22 21.22
C VAL A 30 20.37 -11.76 19.79
N ASP A 31 20.81 -12.68 18.95
CA ASP A 31 21.04 -12.37 17.55
C ASP A 31 19.85 -12.82 16.70
N TRP A 32 19.23 -11.90 15.98
CA TRP A 32 18.17 -12.21 15.02
C TRP A 32 18.72 -12.27 13.60
N LYS A 33 18.26 -13.26 12.83
CA LYS A 33 18.69 -13.49 11.45
C LYS A 33 17.51 -13.34 10.50
N TRP A 34 17.57 -12.35 9.62
CA TRP A 34 16.58 -12.10 8.57
C TRP A 34 17.23 -12.09 7.20
N SER A 35 16.45 -12.38 6.16
CA SER A 35 16.91 -12.31 4.77
C SER A 35 16.20 -11.18 4.04
N ASP A 36 16.94 -10.43 3.23
CA ASP A 36 16.39 -9.39 2.37
C ASP A 36 15.77 -9.98 1.09
N PHE A 37 15.21 -9.11 0.25
CA PHE A 37 14.62 -9.48 -1.04
C PHE A 37 15.63 -10.07 -2.04
N SER A 38 16.93 -9.87 -1.84
CA SER A 38 18.00 -10.47 -2.65
C SER A 38 18.44 -11.84 -2.14
N GLY A 39 17.82 -12.33 -1.05
CA GLY A 39 18.17 -13.58 -0.39
C GLY A 39 19.41 -13.49 0.50
N LYS A 40 19.98 -12.30 0.70
CA LYS A 40 21.12 -12.11 1.60
C LYS A 40 20.63 -12.08 3.04
N SER A 41 21.19 -12.94 3.87
CA SER A 41 20.88 -12.93 5.30
C SER A 41 21.76 -11.96 6.08
N LYS A 42 21.14 -11.15 6.93
CA LYS A 42 21.79 -10.30 7.92
C LYS A 42 21.50 -10.82 9.32
N LYS A 43 22.52 -10.86 10.16
CA LYS A 43 22.42 -11.24 11.58
C LYS A 43 22.71 -10.01 12.43
N VAL A 44 21.76 -9.57 13.25
CA VAL A 44 21.85 -8.32 14.04
C VAL A 44 21.39 -8.58 15.47
N CYS A 45 22.17 -8.11 16.45
CA CYS A 45 21.82 -8.14 17.86
C CYS A 45 21.07 -6.85 18.26
N SER A 46 19.86 -6.67 17.73
CA SER A 46 18.99 -5.53 18.05
C SER A 46 17.53 -5.97 18.06
N SER A 47 16.83 -5.69 19.15
CA SER A 47 15.39 -5.91 19.26
C SER A 47 14.60 -5.01 18.31
N GLU A 48 15.09 -3.80 18.03
CA GLU A 48 14.51 -2.90 17.03
C GLU A 48 14.57 -3.51 15.63
N PHE A 49 15.67 -4.19 15.30
CA PHE A 49 15.81 -4.92 14.04
C PHE A 49 14.75 -6.02 13.92
N GLU A 50 14.57 -6.83 14.96
CA GLU A 50 13.51 -7.85 14.97
C GLU A 50 12.12 -7.23 14.82
N ARG A 51 11.81 -6.19 15.60
CA ARG A 51 10.51 -5.50 15.56
C ARG A 51 10.21 -4.91 14.18
N ALA A 52 11.20 -4.31 13.53
CA ALA A 52 11.04 -3.74 12.20
C ALA A 52 10.72 -4.81 11.14
N ASN A 53 11.41 -5.96 11.19
CA ASN A 53 11.13 -7.08 10.28
C ASN A 53 9.74 -7.69 10.53
N ILE A 54 9.34 -7.84 11.79
CA ILE A 54 8.01 -8.32 12.17
C ILE A 54 6.91 -7.37 11.69
N LEU A 55 7.09 -6.06 11.86
CA LEU A 55 6.18 -5.04 11.33
C LEU A 55 6.11 -5.11 9.80
N PHE A 56 7.24 -5.28 9.11
CA PHE A 56 7.24 -5.45 7.66
C PHE A 56 6.40 -6.65 7.22
N CYS A 57 6.59 -7.81 7.86
CA CYS A 57 5.77 -9.00 7.63
C CYS A 57 4.28 -8.75 7.92
N TYR A 58 3.97 -8.02 8.98
CA TYR A 58 2.60 -7.64 9.32
C TYR A 58 1.94 -6.81 8.20
N GLY A 59 2.65 -5.80 7.67
CA GLY A 59 2.18 -5.03 6.51
C GLY A 59 1.98 -5.89 5.26
N ALA A 60 2.94 -6.78 4.96
CA ALA A 60 2.87 -7.68 3.81
C ALA A 60 1.70 -8.69 3.89
N ILE A 61 1.38 -9.19 5.09
CA ILE A 61 0.22 -10.08 5.25
C ILE A 61 -1.09 -9.31 5.02
N HIS A 62 -1.18 -8.06 5.47
CA HIS A 62 -2.36 -7.24 5.20
C HIS A 62 -2.55 -6.96 3.70
N SER A 63 -1.48 -6.76 2.92
CA SER A 63 -1.61 -6.65 1.47
C SER A 63 -2.12 -7.95 0.84
N GLN A 64 -1.67 -9.12 1.31
CA GLN A 64 -2.16 -10.43 0.83
C GLN A 64 -3.61 -10.70 1.21
N ILE A 65 -4.07 -10.27 2.40
CA ILE A 65 -5.48 -10.37 2.78
C ILE A 65 -6.35 -9.60 1.80
N ALA A 66 -5.94 -8.37 1.48
CA ALA A 66 -6.69 -7.52 0.57
C ALA A 66 -6.74 -8.09 -0.86
N GLU A 67 -5.65 -8.70 -1.32
CA GLU A 67 -5.62 -9.43 -2.60
C GLU A 67 -6.60 -10.62 -2.61
N GLY A 68 -6.76 -11.32 -1.49
CA GLY A 68 -7.68 -12.45 -1.35
C GLY A 68 -9.15 -12.06 -1.14
N CYS A 69 -9.50 -10.77 -1.07
CA CYS A 69 -10.88 -10.32 -0.88
C CYS A 69 -11.69 -10.41 -2.18
N ASP A 70 -13.00 -10.67 -2.06
CA ASP A 70 -13.93 -10.62 -3.18
C ASP A 70 -14.34 -9.17 -3.45
N LEU A 71 -13.96 -8.64 -4.61
CA LEU A 71 -14.26 -7.26 -5.00
C LEU A 71 -15.74 -7.02 -5.33
N LYS A 72 -16.57 -8.06 -5.37
CA LYS A 72 -18.03 -7.93 -5.61
C LYS A 72 -18.84 -7.87 -4.32
N ASP A 73 -18.25 -8.26 -3.19
CA ASP A 73 -18.91 -8.22 -1.89
C ASP A 73 -18.53 -6.94 -1.14
N GLU A 74 -19.54 -6.16 -0.72
CA GLU A 74 -19.31 -4.87 -0.05
C GLU A 74 -18.58 -5.04 1.30
N SER A 75 -18.84 -6.14 2.01
CA SER A 75 -18.18 -6.41 3.30
C SER A 75 -16.71 -6.77 3.11
N SER A 76 -16.40 -7.56 2.07
CA SER A 76 -15.06 -7.92 1.66
C SER A 76 -14.26 -6.73 1.13
N LEU A 77 -14.89 -5.83 0.35
CA LEU A 77 -14.28 -4.56 -0.06
C LEU A 77 -13.94 -3.66 1.14
N LYS A 78 -14.81 -3.57 2.14
CA LYS A 78 -14.50 -2.83 3.38
C LYS A 78 -13.29 -3.43 4.09
N GLN A 79 -13.21 -4.76 4.17
CA GLN A 79 -12.05 -5.45 4.73
C GLN A 79 -10.77 -5.17 3.94
N ALA A 80 -10.83 -5.22 2.60
CA ALA A 80 -9.69 -4.92 1.73
C ALA A 80 -9.16 -3.49 1.97
N VAL A 81 -10.06 -2.49 2.06
CA VAL A 81 -9.68 -1.10 2.37
C VAL A 81 -8.99 -1.00 3.73
N ILE A 82 -9.53 -1.65 4.76
CA ILE A 82 -8.94 -1.63 6.12
C ILE A 82 -7.54 -2.26 6.10
N SER A 83 -7.40 -3.42 5.48
CA SER A 83 -6.12 -4.12 5.38
C SER A 83 -5.09 -3.33 4.57
N LEU A 84 -5.44 -2.80 3.41
CA LEU A 84 -4.54 -1.97 2.60
C LEU A 84 -4.10 -0.70 3.34
N ARG A 85 -5.02 -0.01 4.02
CA ARG A 85 -4.66 1.16 4.83
C ARG A 85 -3.76 0.81 6.01
N THR A 86 -3.98 -0.36 6.61
CA THR A 86 -3.12 -0.87 7.68
C THR A 86 -1.70 -1.15 7.15
N ALA A 87 -1.59 -1.85 6.02
CA ALA A 87 -0.31 -2.08 5.35
C ALA A 87 0.40 -0.78 5.00
N ALA A 88 -0.33 0.20 4.44
CA ALA A 88 0.20 1.51 4.09
C ALA A 88 0.82 2.24 5.29
N GLY A 89 0.10 2.32 6.41
CA GLY A 89 0.57 2.99 7.61
C GLY A 89 1.78 2.30 8.23
N VAL A 90 1.83 0.97 8.18
CA VAL A 90 2.98 0.19 8.66
C VAL A 90 4.22 0.46 7.80
N PHE A 91 4.09 0.45 6.47
CA PHE A 91 5.21 0.76 5.58
C PHE A 91 5.68 2.22 5.71
N GLU A 92 4.75 3.17 5.87
CA GLU A 92 5.09 4.57 6.12
C GLU A 92 5.84 4.75 7.45
N PHE A 93 5.38 4.10 8.51
CA PHE A 93 6.05 4.10 9.80
C PHE A 93 7.50 3.57 9.68
N LEU A 94 7.67 2.42 9.01
CA LEU A 94 9.00 1.83 8.81
C LEU A 94 9.90 2.69 7.92
N ALA A 95 9.34 3.38 6.91
CA ALA A 95 10.10 4.30 6.07
C ALA A 95 10.71 5.45 6.88
N GLY A 96 9.98 5.97 7.88
CA GLY A 96 10.46 7.00 8.81
C GLY A 96 11.41 6.49 9.90
N HIS A 97 11.45 5.18 10.17
CA HIS A 97 12.25 4.55 11.23
C HIS A 97 13.25 3.54 10.67
N VAL A 98 13.80 3.81 9.48
CA VAL A 98 14.67 2.86 8.78
C VAL A 98 15.97 2.54 9.54
N SER A 99 16.37 3.38 10.50
CA SER A 99 17.48 3.10 11.42
C SER A 99 17.32 1.78 12.18
N MET A 100 16.07 1.34 12.41
CA MET A 100 15.77 0.05 13.04
C MET A 100 16.33 -1.14 12.23
N PHE A 101 16.53 -1.01 10.90
CA PHE A 101 17.12 -2.05 10.06
C PHE A 101 18.67 -2.10 10.08
N GLY A 102 19.32 -1.12 10.70
CA GLY A 102 20.78 -0.99 10.79
C GLY A 102 21.44 -0.21 9.63
N SER A 103 22.54 0.46 9.95
CA SER A 103 23.05 1.72 9.38
C SER A 103 23.71 1.73 7.99
N SER A 104 23.41 0.83 7.05
CA SER A 104 24.16 0.75 5.77
C SER A 104 23.37 1.13 4.50
N SER A 105 22.04 1.21 4.55
CA SER A 105 21.20 1.42 3.35
C SER A 105 19.87 2.13 3.66
N SER A 106 19.90 3.09 4.58
CA SER A 106 18.72 3.76 5.13
C SER A 106 17.87 4.46 4.07
N GLU A 107 18.48 5.20 3.15
CA GLU A 107 17.73 5.99 2.16
C GLU A 107 17.01 5.08 1.15
N VAL A 108 17.72 4.10 0.58
CA VAL A 108 17.13 3.17 -0.40
C VAL A 108 15.97 2.37 0.20
N VAL A 109 16.13 1.88 1.44
CA VAL A 109 15.06 1.12 2.12
C VAL A 109 13.87 2.04 2.44
N SER A 110 14.13 3.28 2.85
CA SER A 110 13.07 4.28 3.09
C SER A 110 12.28 4.57 1.81
N ASP A 111 12.96 4.78 0.68
CA ASP A 111 12.32 5.01 -0.62
C ASP A 111 11.42 3.84 -1.03
N ILE A 112 11.91 2.61 -0.89
CA ILE A 112 11.15 1.39 -1.22
C ILE A 112 9.92 1.27 -0.34
N LEU A 113 10.05 1.46 0.98
CA LEU A 113 8.93 1.38 1.92
C LEU A 113 7.90 2.51 1.67
N SER A 114 8.36 3.70 1.32
CA SER A 114 7.52 4.82 0.91
C SER A 114 6.74 4.49 -0.37
N ALA A 115 7.39 3.85 -1.35
CA ALA A 115 6.74 3.37 -2.57
C ALA A 115 5.69 2.28 -2.28
N TYR A 116 5.96 1.34 -1.38
CA TYR A 116 4.98 0.35 -0.93
C TYR A 116 3.79 1.02 -0.25
N SER A 117 4.03 1.97 0.65
CA SER A 117 2.96 2.67 1.38
C SER A 117 1.98 3.35 0.41
N VAL A 118 2.48 4.18 -0.50
CA VAL A 118 1.62 4.90 -1.45
C VAL A 118 0.90 3.94 -2.41
N THR A 119 1.52 2.82 -2.79
CA THR A 119 0.88 1.79 -3.62
C THR A 119 -0.30 1.15 -2.91
N MET A 120 -0.16 0.83 -1.62
CA MET A 120 -1.26 0.30 -0.81
C MET A 120 -2.40 1.33 -0.66
N ILE A 121 -2.09 2.62 -0.49
CA ILE A 121 -3.12 3.68 -0.46
C ILE A 121 -3.85 3.77 -1.80
N ALA A 122 -3.15 3.69 -2.92
CA ALA A 122 -3.77 3.75 -4.24
C ALA A 122 -4.74 2.57 -4.47
N GLN A 123 -4.33 1.36 -4.09
CA GLN A 123 -5.19 0.17 -4.12
C GLN A 123 -6.40 0.31 -3.18
N ALA A 124 -6.23 0.92 -2.01
CA ALA A 124 -7.33 1.17 -1.09
C ALA A 124 -8.35 2.15 -1.70
N GLN A 125 -7.88 3.18 -2.41
CA GLN A 125 -8.77 4.12 -3.11
C GLN A 125 -9.52 3.47 -4.27
N GLU A 126 -8.88 2.54 -5.00
CA GLU A 126 -9.57 1.73 -6.01
C GLU A 126 -10.70 0.89 -5.38
N CYS A 127 -10.47 0.26 -4.23
CA CYS A 127 -11.52 -0.47 -3.52
C CYS A 127 -12.67 0.47 -3.07
N VAL A 128 -12.35 1.70 -2.65
CA VAL A 128 -13.36 2.73 -2.34
C VAL A 128 -14.14 3.14 -3.58
N PHE A 129 -13.48 3.27 -4.74
CA PHE A 129 -14.13 3.52 -6.02
C PHE A 129 -15.12 2.41 -6.37
N LEU A 130 -14.70 1.14 -6.33
CA LEU A 130 -15.55 -0.02 -6.65
C LEU A 130 -16.79 -0.04 -5.76
N LYS A 131 -16.62 0.22 -4.46
CA LYS A 131 -17.72 0.35 -3.53
C LYS A 131 -18.65 1.50 -3.90
N ALA A 132 -18.10 2.68 -4.20
CA ALA A 132 -18.89 3.86 -4.56
C ALA A 132 -19.70 3.66 -5.85
N GLU A 133 -19.12 2.99 -6.84
CA GLU A 133 -19.77 2.65 -8.10
C GLU A 133 -20.93 1.66 -7.93
N SER A 134 -20.79 0.69 -7.02
CA SER A 134 -21.87 -0.25 -6.68
C SER A 134 -22.98 0.33 -5.80
N GLY A 135 -22.73 1.48 -5.18
CA GLY A 135 -23.65 2.13 -4.26
C GLY A 135 -24.57 3.15 -4.93
N SER A 136 -25.42 3.80 -4.14
CA SER A 136 -26.30 4.90 -4.60
C SER A 136 -25.62 6.27 -4.54
N ILE A 137 -24.33 6.34 -4.87
CA ILE A 137 -23.55 7.59 -4.85
C ILE A 137 -23.69 8.30 -6.20
N PRO A 138 -23.89 9.64 -6.23
CA PRO A 138 -23.98 10.39 -7.49
C PRO A 138 -22.74 10.20 -8.38
N SER A 139 -22.95 10.03 -9.69
CA SER A 139 -21.89 9.79 -10.69
C SER A 139 -20.77 10.83 -10.65
N GLU A 140 -21.09 12.10 -10.37
CA GLU A 140 -20.09 13.18 -10.20
C GLU A 140 -19.13 12.91 -9.02
N MET A 141 -19.66 12.39 -7.91
CA MET A 141 -18.84 12.06 -6.74
C MET A 141 -17.99 10.81 -7.02
N VAL A 142 -18.55 9.81 -7.71
CA VAL A 142 -17.80 8.62 -8.14
C VAL A 142 -16.66 9.01 -9.08
N ALA A 143 -16.88 9.96 -10.00
CA ALA A 143 -15.84 10.51 -10.87
C ALA A 143 -14.70 11.17 -10.09
N LYS A 144 -15.02 11.94 -9.04
CA LYS A 144 -14.01 12.55 -8.15
C LYS A 144 -13.18 11.49 -7.41
N ILE A 145 -13.81 10.43 -6.93
CA ILE A 145 -13.12 9.30 -6.28
C ILE A 145 -12.17 8.62 -7.27
N ALA A 146 -12.62 8.33 -8.49
CA ALA A 146 -11.78 7.75 -9.55
C ALA A 146 -10.59 8.65 -9.91
N SER A 147 -10.82 9.97 -10.04
CA SER A 147 -9.74 10.93 -10.29
C SER A 147 -8.70 10.93 -9.16
N LYS A 148 -9.15 10.83 -7.90
CA LYS A 148 -8.24 10.75 -6.76
C LYS A 148 -7.42 9.45 -6.75
N ALA A 149 -8.05 8.32 -7.09
CA ALA A 149 -7.36 7.05 -7.27
C ALA A 149 -6.28 7.14 -8.35
N ARG A 150 -6.59 7.74 -9.51
CA ARG A 150 -5.62 8.00 -10.59
C ARG A 150 -4.42 8.83 -10.10
N GLU A 151 -4.65 9.96 -9.44
CA GLU A 151 -3.57 10.82 -8.91
C GLU A 151 -2.65 10.07 -7.95
N THR A 152 -3.22 9.24 -7.08
CA THR A 152 -2.45 8.48 -6.11
C THR A 152 -1.67 7.35 -6.77
N TYR A 153 -2.23 6.71 -7.82
CA TYR A 153 -1.48 5.76 -8.65
C TYR A 153 -0.34 6.44 -9.42
N GLU A 154 -0.50 7.68 -9.86
CA GLU A 154 0.58 8.46 -10.47
C GLU A 154 1.71 8.76 -9.49
N ASP A 155 1.39 9.11 -8.24
CA ASP A 155 2.39 9.25 -7.18
C ASP A 155 3.10 7.91 -6.92
N ALA A 156 2.35 6.81 -6.80
CA ALA A 156 2.91 5.47 -6.63
C ALA A 156 3.88 5.09 -7.76
N TRP A 157 3.49 5.33 -9.02
CA TRP A 157 4.35 5.07 -10.16
C TRP A 157 5.63 5.91 -10.13
N LYS A 158 5.54 7.19 -9.77
CA LYS A 158 6.72 8.08 -9.63
C LYS A 158 7.67 7.58 -8.54
N ARG A 159 7.16 7.21 -7.36
CA ARG A 159 7.99 6.67 -6.26
C ARG A 159 8.64 5.34 -6.59
N CYS A 160 7.91 4.45 -7.29
CA CYS A 160 8.48 3.18 -7.77
C CYS A 160 9.57 3.41 -8.83
N SER A 161 9.48 4.49 -9.61
CA SER A 161 10.40 4.81 -10.72
C SER A 161 11.70 5.49 -10.29
N VAL A 162 11.86 5.77 -8.99
CA VAL A 162 13.14 6.28 -8.47
C VAL A 162 14.22 5.22 -8.68
N PRO A 163 15.41 5.57 -9.22
CA PRO A 163 16.45 4.59 -9.53
C PRO A 163 16.89 3.71 -8.35
N SER A 164 16.85 4.25 -7.12
CA SER A 164 17.15 3.54 -5.87
C SER A 164 16.20 2.34 -5.64
N CYS A 165 14.93 2.48 -6.01
CA CYS A 165 13.88 1.48 -5.80
C CYS A 165 13.95 0.28 -6.75
N ARG A 166 14.71 0.37 -7.85
CA ARG A 166 14.65 -0.59 -8.97
C ARG A 166 14.86 -2.06 -8.59
N HIS A 167 15.65 -2.33 -7.55
CA HIS A 167 15.93 -3.69 -7.09
C HIS A 167 14.93 -4.19 -6.04
N GLY A 168 14.25 -3.28 -5.34
CA GLY A 168 13.24 -3.62 -4.34
C GLY A 168 11.84 -3.79 -4.92
N ILE A 169 11.55 -3.14 -6.06
CA ILE A 169 10.22 -3.18 -6.68
C ILE A 169 10.17 -4.24 -7.80
N PRO A 170 9.16 -5.13 -7.82
CA PRO A 170 8.95 -6.06 -8.92
C PRO A 170 8.75 -5.35 -10.26
N LYS A 171 9.27 -5.91 -11.35
CA LYS A 171 9.24 -5.25 -12.68
C LYS A 171 7.82 -5.12 -13.22
N GLU A 172 6.95 -6.03 -12.85
CA GLU A 172 5.54 -6.11 -13.26
C GLU A 172 4.73 -4.94 -12.68
N TRP A 173 5.17 -4.35 -11.55
CA TRP A 173 4.49 -3.22 -10.94
C TRP A 173 4.47 -2.00 -11.85
N PHE A 174 5.54 -1.74 -12.60
CA PHE A 174 5.59 -0.57 -13.49
C PHE A 174 4.49 -0.60 -14.55
N SER A 175 4.32 -1.73 -15.24
CA SER A 175 3.26 -1.90 -16.22
C SER A 175 1.87 -1.90 -15.57
N ASN A 176 1.70 -2.59 -14.44
CA ASN A 176 0.41 -2.68 -13.75
C ASN A 176 -0.05 -1.32 -13.21
N LEU A 177 0.85 -0.55 -12.61
CA LEU A 177 0.57 0.80 -12.12
C LEU A 177 0.18 1.72 -13.28
N GLN A 178 0.93 1.68 -14.39
CA GLN A 178 0.61 2.51 -15.55
C GLN A 178 -0.74 2.15 -16.16
N GLN A 179 -1.07 0.86 -16.25
CA GLN A 179 -2.40 0.39 -16.68
C GLN A 179 -3.50 0.89 -15.74
N LYS A 180 -3.30 0.79 -14.42
CA LYS A 180 -4.26 1.28 -13.42
C LYS A 180 -4.48 2.79 -13.48
N ILE A 181 -3.44 3.59 -13.75
CA ILE A 181 -3.56 5.03 -14.00
C ILE A 181 -4.51 5.29 -15.18
N GLN A 182 -4.28 4.62 -16.31
CA GLN A 182 -5.12 4.81 -17.51
C GLN A 182 -6.56 4.34 -17.26
N LEU A 183 -6.74 3.20 -16.60
CA LEU A 183 -8.04 2.66 -16.24
C LEU A 183 -8.83 3.64 -15.35
N MET A 184 -8.22 4.12 -14.26
CA MET A 184 -8.87 5.09 -13.35
C MET A 184 -9.17 6.42 -14.05
N SER A 185 -8.32 6.85 -14.99
CA SER A 185 -8.57 8.02 -15.84
C SER A 185 -9.81 7.84 -16.71
N ALA A 186 -9.90 6.69 -17.41
CA ALA A 186 -11.05 6.36 -18.25
C ALA A 186 -12.35 6.27 -17.43
N LEU A 187 -12.31 5.61 -16.27
CA LEU A 187 -13.46 5.49 -15.36
C LEU A 187 -13.90 6.84 -14.80
N ALA A 188 -12.97 7.74 -14.48
CA ALA A 188 -13.30 9.10 -14.06
C ALA A 188 -14.05 9.87 -15.16
N GLN A 189 -13.58 9.81 -16.41
CA GLN A 189 -14.26 10.46 -17.53
C GLN A 189 -15.62 9.82 -17.83
N TYR A 190 -15.72 8.50 -17.75
CA TYR A 190 -16.97 7.77 -17.94
C TYR A 190 -18.02 8.17 -16.90
N GLN A 191 -17.67 8.20 -15.62
CA GLN A 191 -18.60 8.59 -14.55
C GLN A 191 -18.98 10.09 -14.65
N GLN A 192 -18.04 10.94 -15.06
CA GLN A 192 -18.35 12.34 -15.34
C GLN A 192 -19.31 12.50 -16.53
N SER A 193 -19.18 11.66 -17.56
CA SER A 193 -20.10 11.68 -18.71
C SER A 193 -21.54 11.32 -18.30
N LYS A 194 -21.72 10.38 -17.36
CA LYS A 194 -23.03 10.06 -16.79
C LYS A 194 -23.64 11.26 -16.08
N ALA A 195 -22.85 11.96 -15.26
CA ALA A 195 -23.29 13.18 -14.59
C ALA A 195 -23.70 14.29 -15.59
N CYS A 196 -22.97 14.46 -16.69
CA CYS A 196 -23.35 15.37 -17.77
C CYS A 196 -24.68 14.95 -18.45
N GLY A 197 -24.92 13.65 -18.62
CA GLY A 197 -26.18 13.12 -19.14
C GLY A 197 -27.37 13.43 -18.23
N ASP A 198 -27.21 13.26 -16.92
CA ASP A 198 -28.22 13.63 -15.91
C ASP A 198 -28.53 15.14 -15.96
N ALA A 199 -27.53 15.96 -16.24
CA ALA A 199 -27.66 17.41 -16.43
C ALA A 199 -28.13 17.84 -17.84
N ARG A 200 -28.42 16.89 -18.75
CA ARG A 200 -28.79 17.12 -20.17
C ARG A 200 -27.74 17.86 -21.00
N ALA A 201 -26.48 17.82 -20.58
CA ALA A 201 -25.32 18.40 -21.27
C ALA A 201 -24.72 17.41 -22.29
N TYR A 202 -25.50 17.05 -23.31
CA TYR A 202 -25.17 15.96 -24.23
C TYR A 202 -23.89 16.20 -25.06
N GLY A 203 -23.57 17.45 -25.40
CA GLY A 203 -22.34 17.78 -26.11
C GLY A 203 -21.07 17.45 -25.30
N GLU A 204 -21.09 17.78 -24.01
CA GLU A 204 -19.99 17.46 -23.10
C GLU A 204 -19.92 15.96 -22.79
N GLN A 205 -21.08 15.29 -22.70
CA GLN A 205 -21.16 13.84 -22.53
C GLN A 205 -20.45 13.09 -23.67
N VAL A 206 -20.76 13.42 -24.94
CA VAL A 206 -20.13 12.77 -26.10
C VAL A 206 -18.63 13.03 -26.13
N ALA A 207 -18.20 14.26 -25.85
CA ALA A 207 -16.78 14.60 -25.78
C ALA A 207 -16.05 13.75 -24.74
N ARG A 208 -16.60 13.60 -23.52
CA ARG A 208 -15.99 12.80 -22.45
C ARG A 208 -15.95 11.31 -22.76
N LEU A 209 -16.98 10.77 -23.40
CA LEU A 209 -16.98 9.37 -23.84
C LEU A 209 -15.86 9.10 -24.84
N SER A 210 -15.67 10.00 -25.81
CA SER A 210 -14.58 9.88 -26.80
C SER A 210 -13.18 9.84 -26.17
N VAL A 211 -12.98 10.60 -25.07
CA VAL A 211 -11.73 10.63 -24.31
C VAL A 211 -11.58 9.39 -23.43
N SER A 212 -12.68 8.82 -22.92
CA SER A 212 -12.64 7.62 -22.07
C SER A 212 -12.22 6.36 -22.82
N GLY A 213 -12.28 6.35 -24.16
CA GLY A 213 -11.90 5.21 -24.99
C GLY A 213 -12.87 4.03 -24.91
N ILE A 214 -14.10 4.25 -24.43
CA ILE A 214 -15.23 3.31 -24.39
C ILE A 214 -16.22 3.66 -25.50
#